data_AF-M0DIR8-F1
#
_entry.id   AF-M0DIR8-F1
#
_cell.length_a   1.000
_cell.length_b   1.000
_cell.length_c   1.000
_cell.angle_alpha   90.00
_cell.angle_beta   90.00
_cell.angle_gamma   90.00
#
_symmetry.space_group_name_H-M   'P 1'
#
loop_
_entity.id
_entity.type
_entity.pdbx_description
1 polymer ?
#
loop_
_entity_poly.entity_id
_entity_poly.type
_entity_poly.pdbx_seq_one_letter_code
_entity_poly.pdbx_strand_id
1 'polypeptide(L)'
;MTTETRHRTDSETNPGAERAATTVLLDTNALMMPVELDVRVFEELDRLLAANADLVVPEPVVRELEKLSAGGGTEAVAASVGSDLAADRCRVVDAEETYADDAVVELAERGVDYVVTNDRPLRDRLLERSVRVIGIRGRNKLDITEP
;
A
#
# COMPACT_ATOMS: atom_id res chain seq x y z
N MET A 1 -25.16 -39.75 49.61
CA MET A 1 -25.27 -38.46 50.30
C MET A 1 -24.01 -37.68 49.95
N THR A 2 -23.97 -36.55 49.26
CA THR A 2 -25.00 -35.63 48.75
C THR A 2 -24.29 -34.72 47.72
N THR A 3 -24.94 -34.57 46.56
CA THR A 3 -24.94 -33.45 45.58
C THR A 3 -23.70 -32.95 44.85
N GLU A 4 -23.85 -33.02 43.51
CA GLU A 4 -23.51 -32.04 42.46
C GLU A 4 -22.96 -30.67 42.86
N THR A 5 -22.02 -30.18 42.06
CA THR A 5 -22.18 -28.87 41.38
C THR A 5 -21.45 -28.92 40.03
N ARG A 6 -22.22 -28.74 38.96
CA ARG A 6 -21.73 -28.41 37.61
C ARG A 6 -21.19 -26.98 37.62
N HIS A 7 -20.05 -26.75 36.98
CA HIS A 7 -19.82 -25.46 36.35
C HIS A 7 -19.16 -25.67 34.99
N ARG A 8 -20.00 -25.60 33.95
CA ARG A 8 -19.56 -25.11 32.65
C ARG A 8 -19.13 -23.66 32.84
N THR A 9 -17.99 -23.29 32.28
CA THR A 9 -17.86 -21.99 31.63
C THR A 9 -17.32 -22.27 30.25
N ASP A 10 -18.25 -22.27 29.30
CA ASP A 10 -17.96 -21.93 27.92
C ASP A 10 -17.45 -20.48 27.89
N SER A 11 -16.52 -20.22 26.97
CA SER A 11 -16.35 -18.94 26.27
C SER A 11 -16.01 -17.69 27.09
N GLU A 12 -14.75 -17.27 27.00
CA GLU A 12 -14.45 -15.85 26.76
C GLU A 12 -13.58 -15.73 25.51
N THR A 13 -14.27 -15.57 24.39
CA THR A 13 -13.79 -15.00 23.14
C THR A 13 -12.96 -13.76 23.43
N ASN A 14 -11.68 -13.76 23.02
CA ASN A 14 -10.83 -12.57 23.06
C ASN A 14 -11.48 -11.45 22.22
N PRO A 15 -12.06 -10.41 22.82
CA PRO A 15 -12.73 -9.36 22.09
C PRO A 15 -11.68 -8.33 21.69
N GLY A 16 -11.30 -8.34 20.41
CA GLY A 16 -10.46 -7.30 19.82
C GLY A 16 -8.96 -7.57 20.01
N ALA A 17 -8.41 -8.48 19.21
CA ALA A 17 -7.14 -8.13 18.59
C ALA A 17 -7.45 -6.87 17.77
N GLU A 18 -7.12 -5.70 18.31
CA GLU A 18 -6.96 -4.46 17.55
C GLU A 18 -6.24 -4.87 16.27
N ARG A 19 -6.97 -4.92 15.14
CA ARG A 19 -6.34 -5.32 13.89
C ARG A 19 -5.19 -4.35 13.70
N ALA A 20 -3.98 -4.87 13.56
CA ALA A 20 -2.84 -4.05 13.18
C ALA A 20 -3.26 -3.18 11.99
N ALA A 21 -2.83 -1.92 11.99
CA ALA A 21 -3.20 -0.97 10.96
C ALA A 21 -2.91 -1.58 9.56
N THR A 22 -3.91 -1.51 8.67
CA THR A 22 -3.77 -2.01 7.29
C THR A 22 -2.57 -1.33 6.64
N THR A 23 -1.52 -2.08 6.33
CA THR A 23 -0.29 -1.52 5.76
C THR A 23 -0.35 -1.52 4.25
N VAL A 24 -0.21 -0.34 3.65
CA VAL A 24 -0.35 -0.13 2.21
C VAL A 24 0.94 0.45 1.67
N LEU A 25 1.59 -0.27 0.77
CA LEU A 25 2.84 0.15 0.16
C LEU A 25 2.58 0.85 -1.18
N LEU A 26 3.09 2.07 -1.34
CA LEU A 26 2.94 2.87 -2.55
C LEU A 26 4.21 2.80 -3.40
N ASP A 27 4.02 2.53 -4.68
CA ASP A 27 5.04 2.56 -5.73
C ASP A 27 5.14 3.97 -6.39
N THR A 28 6.21 4.23 -7.14
CA THR A 28 6.47 5.48 -7.87
C THR A 28 5.28 5.86 -8.75
N ASN A 29 4.81 4.92 -9.57
CA ASN A 29 3.68 5.14 -10.47
C ASN A 29 2.43 5.56 -9.70
N ALA A 30 2.17 4.91 -8.55
CA ALA A 30 1.01 5.23 -7.72
C ALA A 30 1.05 6.67 -7.20
N LEU A 31 2.23 7.17 -6.82
CA LEU A 31 2.42 8.53 -6.32
C LEU A 31 2.32 9.59 -7.43
N MET A 32 2.55 9.21 -8.69
CA MET A 32 2.47 10.08 -9.87
C MET A 32 1.06 10.16 -10.50
N MET A 33 0.19 9.16 -10.24
CA MET A 33 -1.18 9.11 -10.77
C MET A 33 -2.03 10.39 -10.58
N PRO A 34 -1.91 11.18 -9.50
CA PRO A 34 -2.68 12.42 -9.35
C PRO A 34 -2.47 13.42 -10.48
N VAL A 35 -1.24 13.49 -11.01
CA VAL A 35 -0.91 14.40 -12.12
C VAL A 35 -1.12 13.72 -13.46
N GLU A 36 -0.68 12.47 -13.59
CA GLU A 36 -0.70 11.78 -14.89
C GLU A 36 -2.10 11.34 -15.31
N LEU A 37 -2.94 10.97 -14.35
CA LEU A 37 -4.20 10.26 -14.58
C LEU A 37 -5.41 10.92 -13.90
N ASP A 38 -5.24 12.07 -13.25
CA ASP A 38 -6.29 12.80 -12.51
C ASP A 38 -6.98 11.90 -11.45
N VAL A 39 -6.17 11.06 -10.77
CA VAL A 39 -6.63 10.13 -9.73
C VAL A 39 -6.37 10.72 -8.35
N ARG A 40 -7.42 10.80 -7.53
CA ARG A 40 -7.29 11.21 -6.12
C ARG A 40 -6.91 10.01 -5.26
N VAL A 41 -5.65 9.57 -5.36
CA VAL A 41 -5.14 8.30 -4.81
C VAL A 41 -5.50 8.14 -3.33
N PHE A 42 -5.17 9.12 -2.49
CA PHE A 42 -5.42 9.05 -1.05
C PHE A 42 -6.92 9.03 -0.69
N GLU A 43 -7.75 9.83 -1.38
CA GLU A 43 -9.21 9.79 -1.18
C GLU A 43 -9.79 8.42 -1.56
N GLU A 44 -9.26 7.79 -2.62
CA GLU A 44 -9.68 6.47 -3.06
C GLU A 44 -9.18 5.35 -2.14
N LEU A 45 -7.99 5.49 -1.54
CA LEU A 45 -7.50 4.57 -0.51
C LEU A 45 -8.36 4.64 0.76
N ASP A 46 -8.69 5.85 1.22
CA ASP A 46 -9.59 6.06 2.36
C ASP A 46 -10.98 5.44 2.10
N ARG A 47 -11.48 5.57 0.87
CA ARG A 47 -12.74 4.96 0.43
C ARG A 47 -12.68 3.43 0.45
N LEU A 48 -11.57 2.84 0.00
CA LEU A 48 -11.43 1.39 -0.16
C LEU A 48 -11.15 0.66 1.16
N LEU A 49 -10.27 1.21 1.98
CA LEU A 49 -9.69 0.50 3.13
C LEU A 49 -10.28 0.94 4.47
N ALA A 50 -11.24 1.88 4.44
CA ALA A 50 -11.65 2.70 5.58
C ALA A 50 -10.49 3.56 6.11
N ALA A 51 -10.82 4.75 6.64
CA ALA A 51 -9.82 5.68 7.15
C ALA A 51 -8.88 4.99 8.17
N ASN A 52 -7.59 5.34 8.13
CA ASN A 52 -6.47 4.87 8.99
C ASN A 52 -5.57 3.74 8.44
N ALA A 53 -5.40 3.62 7.12
CA ALA A 53 -4.32 2.79 6.58
C ALA A 53 -2.95 3.39 6.91
N ASP A 54 -1.98 2.52 7.25
CA ASP A 54 -0.57 2.89 7.41
C ASP A 54 0.08 2.89 6.02
N LEU A 55 0.24 4.09 5.46
CA LEU A 55 0.81 4.26 4.13
C LEU A 55 2.33 4.27 4.23
N VAL A 56 2.98 3.37 3.50
CA VAL A 56 4.43 3.24 3.46
C VAL A 56 4.96 3.40 2.06
N VAL A 57 6.19 3.91 1.95
CA VAL A 57 6.90 4.05 0.69
C VAL A 57 8.34 3.55 0.86
N PRO A 58 8.86 2.71 -0.05
CA PRO A 58 10.26 2.31 -0.01
C PRO A 58 11.21 3.51 -0.23
N GLU A 59 12.34 3.56 0.46
CA GLU A 59 13.37 4.58 0.20
C GLU A 59 13.82 4.63 -1.28
N PRO A 60 14.00 3.49 -1.99
CA PRO A 60 14.31 3.51 -3.43
C PRO A 60 13.27 4.20 -4.30
N VAL A 61 11.98 4.11 -3.95
CA VAL A 61 10.88 4.81 -4.65
C VAL A 61 11.02 6.33 -4.46
N VAL A 62 11.33 6.79 -3.24
CA VAL A 62 11.56 8.22 -2.97
C VAL A 62 12.73 8.74 -3.81
N ARG A 63 13.85 8.00 -3.85
CA ARG A 63 15.02 8.38 -4.66
C ARG A 63 14.72 8.39 -6.16
N GLU A 64 13.84 7.52 -6.63
CA GLU A 64 13.41 7.52 -8.03
C GLU A 64 12.58 8.76 -8.37
N LEU A 65 11.62 9.12 -7.52
CA LEU A 65 10.84 10.36 -7.66
C LEU A 65 11.74 11.60 -7.69
N GLU A 66 12.75 11.67 -6.82
CA GLU A 66 13.75 12.75 -6.84
C GLU A 66 14.50 12.82 -8.18
N LYS A 67 14.93 11.69 -8.73
CA LYS A 67 15.61 11.65 -10.03
C LYS A 67 14.70 12.06 -11.17
N LEU A 68 13.47 11.57 -11.20
CA LEU A 68 12.48 11.88 -12.24
C LEU A 68 12.08 13.36 -12.20
N SER A 69 11.93 13.94 -11.01
CA SER A 69 11.57 15.35 -10.83
C SER A 69 12.65 16.32 -11.32
N ALA A 70 13.91 15.89 -11.40
CA ALA A 70 15.00 16.66 -12.01
C ALA A 70 14.95 16.69 -13.55
N GLY A 71 14.04 15.93 -14.16
CA GLY A 71 13.80 15.89 -15.60
C GLY A 71 13.00 17.09 -16.12
N GLY A 72 12.22 16.88 -17.17
CA GLY A 72 11.37 17.92 -17.75
C GLY A 72 10.01 17.39 -18.22
N GLY A 73 9.06 18.32 -18.41
CA GLY A 73 7.72 17.99 -18.87
C GLY A 73 6.80 17.44 -17.78
N THR A 74 5.71 16.81 -18.19
CA THR A 74 4.65 16.34 -17.29
C THR A 74 5.15 15.28 -16.31
N GLU A 75 6.04 14.39 -16.73
CA GLU A 75 6.63 13.34 -15.88
C GLU A 75 7.40 13.93 -14.70
N ALA A 76 8.25 14.94 -14.94
CA ALA A 76 8.98 15.62 -13.88
C ALA A 76 8.04 16.36 -12.90
N VAL A 77 6.97 16.98 -13.41
CA VAL A 77 5.94 17.60 -12.56
C VAL A 77 5.22 16.54 -11.72
N ALA A 78 4.84 15.41 -12.33
CA ALA A 78 4.19 14.31 -11.64
C ALA A 78 5.08 13.71 -10.54
N ALA A 79 6.37 13.52 -10.83
CA ALA A 79 7.33 13.02 -9.86
C ALA A 79 7.59 14.02 -8.73
N SER A 80 7.64 15.32 -9.02
CA SER A 80 7.75 16.37 -7.99
C SER A 80 6.55 16.34 -7.05
N VAL A 81 5.33 16.30 -7.59
CA VAL A 81 4.11 16.20 -6.78
C VAL A 81 4.07 14.87 -6.01
N GLY A 82 4.47 13.77 -6.64
CA GLY A 82 4.56 12.46 -6.02
C GLY A 82 5.54 12.43 -4.84
N SER A 83 6.67 13.12 -4.94
CA SER A 83 7.66 13.26 -3.85
C SER A 83 7.07 14.02 -2.66
N ASP A 84 6.39 15.15 -2.91
CA ASP A 84 5.71 15.93 -1.87
C ASP A 84 4.63 15.06 -1.16
N LEU A 85 3.84 14.33 -1.93
CA LEU A 85 2.81 13.43 -1.40
C LEU A 85 3.41 12.29 -0.57
N ALA A 86 4.52 11.71 -1.01
CA ALA A 86 5.24 10.68 -0.26
C ALA A 86 5.73 11.21 1.09
N ALA A 87 6.33 12.40 1.11
CA ALA A 87 6.83 13.03 2.32
C ALA A 87 5.69 13.41 3.31
N ASP A 88 4.57 13.88 2.79
CA ASP A 88 3.45 14.37 3.61
C ASP A 88 2.54 13.26 4.14
N ARG A 89 2.40 12.16 3.40
CA ARG A 89 1.36 11.15 3.64
C ARG A 89 1.87 9.76 3.95
N CYS A 90 3.14 9.47 3.66
CA CYS A 90 3.69 8.13 3.79
C CYS A 90 4.85 8.10 4.80
N ARG A 91 4.99 6.97 5.48
CA ARG A 91 6.19 6.64 6.24
C ARG A 91 7.21 5.98 5.31
N VAL A 92 8.41 6.54 5.24
CA VAL A 92 9.51 5.93 4.48
C VAL A 92 10.03 4.69 5.20
N VAL A 93 10.27 3.62 4.44
CA VAL A 93 10.78 2.34 4.95
C VAL A 93 12.03 1.93 4.17
N ASP A 94 13.04 1.47 4.90
CA ASP A 94 14.27 0.97 4.32
C ASP A 94 14.04 -0.35 3.58
N ALA A 95 14.67 -0.50 2.42
CA ALA A 95 14.72 -1.73 1.63
C ALA A 95 16.19 -2.11 1.38
N GLU A 96 16.44 -3.41 1.25
CA GLU A 96 17.77 -3.91 0.86
C GLU A 96 18.01 -3.71 -0.64
N GLU A 97 16.95 -3.83 -1.44
CA GLU A 97 16.99 -3.62 -2.88
C GLU A 97 17.14 -2.15 -3.26
N THR A 98 17.90 -1.89 -4.33
CA THR A 98 18.16 -0.52 -4.80
C THR A 98 17.23 -0.04 -5.91
N TYR A 99 16.59 -0.98 -6.62
CA TYR A 99 15.62 -0.67 -7.67
C TYR A 99 14.22 -0.60 -7.07
N ALA A 100 13.41 0.38 -7.50
CA ALA A 100 12.09 0.65 -6.93
C ALA A 100 11.17 -0.58 -6.96
N ASP A 101 10.98 -1.18 -8.14
CA ASP A 101 10.16 -2.40 -8.30
C ASP A 101 10.63 -3.56 -7.42
N ASP A 102 11.95 -3.76 -7.28
CA ASP A 102 12.51 -4.86 -6.50
C ASP A 102 12.34 -4.60 -5.00
N ALA A 103 12.50 -3.36 -4.56
CA ALA A 103 12.21 -2.94 -3.19
C ALA A 103 10.73 -3.05 -2.83
N VAL A 104 9.83 -2.75 -3.77
CA VAL A 104 8.39 -2.97 -3.63
C VAL A 104 8.10 -4.44 -3.39
N VAL A 105 8.68 -5.33 -4.21
CA VAL A 105 8.49 -6.78 -4.05
C VAL A 105 9.09 -7.28 -2.73
N GLU A 106 10.32 -6.88 -2.39
CA GLU A 106 10.99 -7.25 -1.14
C GLU A 106 10.12 -6.88 0.08
N LEU A 107 9.68 -5.64 0.16
CA LEU A 107 8.86 -5.16 1.28
C LEU A 107 7.47 -5.80 1.27
N ALA A 108 6.92 -6.10 0.11
CA ALA A 108 5.64 -6.80 0.02
C ALA A 108 5.72 -8.21 0.63
N GLU A 109 6.80 -8.94 0.35
CA GLU A 109 7.05 -10.27 0.91
C GLU A 109 7.32 -10.25 2.42
N ARG A 110 7.81 -9.12 2.96
CA ARG A 110 8.00 -8.92 4.40
C ARG A 110 6.68 -8.75 5.16
N GLY A 111 5.56 -8.54 4.48
CA GLY A 111 4.21 -8.63 5.06
C GLY A 111 3.41 -7.33 5.06
N VAL A 112 3.22 -6.71 3.89
CA VAL A 112 2.22 -5.64 3.71
C VAL A 112 0.86 -6.22 3.31
N ASP A 113 -0.22 -5.49 3.59
CA ASP A 113 -1.58 -5.93 3.25
C ASP A 113 -1.90 -5.74 1.77
N TYR A 114 -1.45 -4.61 1.22
CA TYR A 114 -1.71 -4.17 -0.15
C TYR A 114 -0.49 -3.44 -0.74
N VAL A 115 -0.31 -3.56 -2.04
CA VAL A 115 0.58 -2.69 -2.82
C VAL A 115 -0.25 -1.87 -3.78
N VAL A 116 0.00 -0.57 -3.88
CA VAL A 116 -0.62 0.31 -4.87
C VAL A 116 0.34 0.45 -6.04
N THR A 117 -0.05 -0.08 -7.20
CA THR A 117 0.69 0.13 -8.46
C THR A 117 -0.26 0.02 -9.65
N ASN A 118 0.07 0.74 -10.72
CA ASN A 118 -0.60 0.59 -12.01
C ASN A 118 0.34 -0.03 -13.07
N ASP A 119 1.55 -0.44 -12.67
CA ASP A 119 2.45 -1.19 -13.53
C ASP A 119 2.00 -2.66 -13.65
N ARG A 120 1.87 -3.15 -14.88
CA ARG A 120 1.35 -4.49 -15.14
C ARG A 120 2.37 -5.58 -14.78
N PRO A 121 3.63 -5.52 -15.25
CA PRO A 121 4.68 -6.44 -14.81
C PRO A 121 4.80 -6.56 -13.28
N LEU A 122 4.84 -5.44 -12.56
CA LEU A 122 4.97 -5.41 -11.10
C LEU A 122 3.73 -6.02 -10.42
N ARG A 123 2.52 -5.65 -10.86
CA ARG A 123 1.29 -6.28 -10.36
C ARG A 123 1.33 -7.80 -10.52
N ASP A 124 1.68 -8.28 -11.70
CA ASP A 124 1.67 -9.72 -11.99
C ASP A 124 2.69 -10.46 -11.08
N ARG A 125 3.89 -9.88 -10.88
CA ARG A 125 4.90 -10.37 -9.92
C ARG A 125 4.38 -10.43 -8.48
N LEU A 126 3.58 -9.46 -8.06
CA LEU A 126 3.03 -9.36 -6.70
C LEU A 126 1.91 -10.39 -6.47
N LEU A 127 1.01 -10.54 -7.44
CA LEU A 127 -0.08 -11.52 -7.37
C LEU A 127 0.46 -12.95 -7.33
N GLU A 128 1.50 -13.27 -8.12
CA GLU A 128 2.18 -14.57 -8.05
C GLU A 128 2.75 -14.89 -6.66
N ARG A 129 3.04 -13.86 -5.86
CA ARG A 129 3.55 -13.95 -4.48
C ARG A 129 2.45 -13.83 -3.43
N SER A 130 1.18 -13.97 -3.84
CA SER A 130 0.00 -13.86 -2.97
C SER A 130 -0.19 -12.47 -2.33
N VAL A 131 0.37 -11.42 -2.93
CA VAL A 131 0.21 -10.03 -2.47
C VAL A 131 -0.97 -9.39 -3.21
N ARG A 132 -1.90 -8.78 -2.47
CA ARG A 132 -3.05 -8.05 -3.04
C ARG A 132 -2.59 -6.72 -3.62
N VAL A 133 -3.13 -6.36 -4.78
CA VAL A 133 -2.75 -5.11 -5.47
C VAL A 133 -3.94 -4.17 -5.59
N ILE A 134 -3.72 -2.89 -5.29
CA ILE A 134 -4.67 -1.82 -5.57
C ILE A 134 -4.21 -1.08 -6.82
N GLY A 135 -5.07 -1.00 -7.82
CA GLY A 135 -4.76 -0.35 -9.09
C GLY A 135 -5.95 0.39 -9.67
N ILE A 136 -5.75 1.08 -10.79
CA ILE A 136 -6.85 1.82 -11.44
C ILE A 136 -7.86 0.85 -12.04
N ARG A 137 -9.13 1.13 -11.77
CA ARG A 137 -10.29 0.54 -12.44
C ARG A 137 -11.13 1.62 -13.11
N GLY A 138 -11.25 1.52 -14.43
CA GLY A 138 -11.98 2.51 -15.22
C GLY A 138 -11.14 3.78 -15.43
N ARG A 139 -11.71 4.95 -15.13
CA ARG A 139 -11.08 6.25 -15.44
C ARG A 139 -10.28 6.82 -14.28
N ASN A 140 -10.84 6.82 -13.07
CA ASN A 140 -10.26 7.53 -11.93
C ASN A 140 -10.56 6.88 -10.57
N LYS A 141 -10.87 5.58 -10.57
CA LYS A 141 -11.18 4.82 -9.36
C LYS A 141 -10.09 3.80 -9.09
N LEU A 142 -9.84 3.54 -7.82
CA LEU A 142 -9.01 2.42 -7.39
C LEU A 142 -9.88 1.21 -7.05
N ASP A 143 -9.35 0.02 -7.29
CA ASP A 143 -9.97 -1.24 -6.87
C ASP A 143 -8.91 -2.28 -6.49
N ILE A 144 -9.34 -3.27 -5.71
CA ILE A 144 -8.49 -4.37 -5.23
C ILE A 144 -8.50 -5.50 -6.25
N THR A 145 -7.31 -6.00 -6.58
CA THR A 145 -7.06 -7.25 -7.29
C THR A 145 -6.45 -8.24 -6.32
N GLU A 146 -7.06 -9.42 -6.22
CA GLU A 146 -6.60 -10.52 -5.38
C GLU A 146 -5.88 -11.58 -6.23
N PRO A 147 -4.92 -12.32 -5.65
CA PRO A 147 -4.23 -13.46 -6.29
C PRO A 147 -5.16 -14.56 -6.80
#